data_AF-A0A0Q6CKF8-F1
#
_entry.id   AF-A0A0Q6CKF8-F1
#
_cell.length_a   1.000
_cell.length_b   1.000
_cell.length_c   1.000
_cell.angle_alpha   90.00
_cell.angle_beta   90.00
_cell.angle_gamma   90.00
#
_symmetry.space_group_name_H-M   'P 1'
#
loop_
_entity.id
_entity.type
_entity.pdbx_description
1 polymer ?
#
loop_
_entity_poly.entity_id
_entity_poly.type
_entity_poly.pdbx_seq_one_letter_code
_entity_poly.pdbx_strand_id
1 'polypeptide(L)'
;MAKLAFNVGQVRHAVGFTEGEGYALPAGSTSELLLRYELEDGVVVDRYKGLTDEEALAAFAADQTERANTEQAAAVEAQNAVKTRLGFLRLFTQTERIALAASDDVVVKDFMLMVNLAEAIDLRDPDTVAGTGYLEFKGFIADGRAAEILAG
;
A
#
# COMPACT_ATOMS: atom_id res chain seq x y z
N MET A 1 3.43 -12.07 40.39
CA MET A 1 2.02 -12.47 40.60
C MET A 1 1.17 -11.21 40.65
N ALA A 2 0.47 -10.87 39.57
CA ALA A 2 -0.41 -9.71 39.52
C ALA A 2 -1.87 -10.19 39.57
N LYS A 3 -2.55 -9.89 40.69
CA LYS A 3 -3.99 -10.07 40.87
C LYS A 3 -4.70 -8.95 40.10
N LEU A 4 -5.43 -9.30 39.03
CA LEU A 4 -6.44 -8.40 38.47
C LEU A 4 -7.70 -8.50 39.35
N ALA A 5 -8.14 -7.36 39.88
CA ALA A 5 -9.32 -7.26 40.72
C ALA A 5 -10.59 -7.45 39.86
N PHE A 6 -11.35 -8.51 40.13
CA PHE A 6 -12.66 -8.72 39.56
C PHE A 6 -13.67 -7.82 40.26
N ASN A 7 -14.20 -6.84 39.53
CA ASN A 7 -15.35 -6.07 39.98
C ASN A 7 -16.60 -6.96 39.91
N VAL A 8 -17.26 -7.11 41.05
CA VAL A 8 -18.33 -8.07 41.30
C VAL A 8 -19.60 -7.58 40.60
N GLY A 9 -19.96 -8.17 39.45
CA GLY A 9 -21.20 -7.77 38.78
C GLY A 9 -21.64 -8.44 37.49
N GLN A 10 -20.80 -9.18 36.75
CA GLN A 10 -21.25 -9.76 35.48
C GLN A 10 -20.89 -11.24 35.30
N VAL A 11 -21.97 -12.01 35.16
CA VAL A 11 -22.22 -13.31 34.54
C VAL A 11 -21.00 -14.07 34.02
N ARG A 12 -20.87 -15.32 34.48
CA ARG A 12 -19.91 -16.33 34.02
C ARG A 12 -20.15 -16.64 32.54
N HIS A 13 -19.13 -16.52 31.68
CA HIS A 13 -19.21 -16.93 30.28
C HIS A 13 -18.26 -18.08 30.00
N ALA A 14 -18.76 -19.08 29.28
CA ALA A 14 -18.05 -20.31 28.97
C ALA A 14 -16.82 -20.02 28.11
N VAL A 15 -15.66 -20.44 28.60
CA VAL A 15 -14.38 -20.34 27.89
C VAL A 15 -14.14 -21.71 27.26
N GLY A 16 -14.26 -21.80 25.94
CA GLY A 16 -13.83 -22.97 25.18
C GLY A 16 -12.33 -22.87 24.95
N PHE A 17 -11.56 -23.82 25.49
CA PHE A 17 -10.12 -23.92 25.25
C PHE A 17 -9.87 -25.06 24.26
N THR A 18 -9.30 -24.75 23.10
CA THR A 18 -8.53 -25.72 22.31
C THR A 18 -7.14 -25.16 22.09
N GLU A 19 -6.15 -26.06 22.12
CA GLU A 19 -4.72 -25.79 22.25
C GLU A 19 -4.21 -24.69 21.29
N GLY A 20 -3.67 -23.60 21.83
CA GLY A 20 -2.77 -22.70 21.11
C GLY A 20 -3.09 -21.22 21.25
N GLU A 21 -4.31 -20.79 20.96
CA GLU A 21 -4.73 -19.38 20.98
C GLU A 21 -6.20 -19.30 21.41
N GLY A 22 -6.46 -18.75 22.60
CA GLY A 22 -7.80 -18.70 23.17
C GLY A 22 -8.63 -17.58 22.53
N TYR A 23 -9.50 -17.92 21.59
CA TYR A 23 -10.49 -17.00 21.04
C TYR A 23 -11.79 -17.11 21.85
N ALA A 24 -12.24 -16.01 22.47
CA ALA A 24 -13.47 -15.97 23.26
C ALA A 24 -14.56 -15.18 22.54
N LEU A 25 -15.72 -15.80 22.33
CA LEU A 25 -16.92 -15.10 21.86
C LEU A 25 -17.45 -14.16 22.95
N PRO A 26 -17.99 -12.98 22.59
CA PRO A 26 -18.60 -12.09 23.58
C PRO A 26 -19.83 -12.72 24.22
N ALA A 27 -20.02 -12.37 25.50
CA ALA A 27 -21.18 -12.70 26.30
C ALA A 27 -22.51 -12.38 25.59
N GLY A 28 -23.34 -13.40 25.33
CA GLY A 28 -24.64 -13.22 24.67
C GLY A 28 -24.58 -13.14 23.15
N SER A 29 -23.46 -13.57 22.54
CA SER A 29 -23.38 -13.79 21.09
C SER A 29 -24.53 -14.67 20.59
N THR A 30 -25.13 -14.28 19.46
CA THR A 30 -26.11 -15.08 18.72
C THR A 30 -25.45 -15.93 17.63
N SER A 31 -24.13 -15.88 17.49
CA SER A 31 -23.34 -16.53 16.44
C SER A 31 -22.19 -17.35 17.02
N GLU A 32 -21.89 -18.49 16.41
CA GLU A 32 -20.71 -19.31 16.71
C GLU A 32 -19.47 -18.90 15.89
N LEU A 33 -19.63 -17.99 14.93
CA LEU A 33 -18.56 -17.55 14.06
C LEU A 33 -17.68 -16.49 14.75
N LEU A 34 -16.53 -16.93 15.25
CA LEU A 34 -15.47 -16.05 15.77
C LEU A 34 -15.04 -14.97 14.78
N LEU A 35 -15.07 -15.29 13.48
CA LEU A 35 -14.70 -14.39 12.38
C LEU A 35 -15.56 -13.12 12.31
N ARG A 36 -16.71 -13.10 13.00
CA ARG A 36 -17.59 -11.93 13.03
C ARG A 36 -17.12 -10.84 13.99
N TYR A 37 -16.21 -11.19 14.89
CA TYR A 37 -15.80 -10.37 16.00
C TYR A 37 -14.38 -9.88 15.81
N GLU A 38 -14.20 -8.57 15.93
CA GLU A 38 -12.90 -7.90 15.85
C GLU A 38 -12.61 -7.20 17.19
N LEU A 39 -11.33 -7.16 17.59
CA LEU A 39 -10.90 -6.46 18.79
C LEU A 39 -10.49 -5.03 18.41
N GLU A 40 -11.35 -4.06 18.73
CA GLU A 40 -11.09 -2.63 18.52
C GLU A 40 -10.88 -1.95 19.88
N ASP A 41 -9.72 -1.34 20.11
CA ASP A 41 -9.35 -0.66 21.37
C ASP A 41 -9.59 -1.50 22.64
N GLY A 42 -9.42 -2.82 22.55
CA GLY A 42 -9.62 -3.76 23.65
C GLY A 42 -11.09 -4.17 23.90
N VAL A 43 -12.01 -3.73 23.04
CA VAL A 43 -13.43 -4.11 23.05
C VAL A 43 -13.70 -5.05 21.87
N VAL A 44 -14.45 -6.12 22.13
CA VAL A 44 -14.89 -7.04 21.07
C VAL A 44 -16.12 -6.46 20.39
N VAL A 45 -16.02 -6.18 19.09
CA VAL A 45 -17.07 -5.58 18.26
C VAL A 45 -17.54 -6.59 17.22
N ASP A 46 -18.86 -6.75 17.06
CA ASP A 46 -19.45 -7.54 15.96
C ASP A 46 -19.49 -6.69 14.69
N ARG A 47 -18.63 -7.02 13.72
CA ARG A 47 -18.49 -6.30 12.46
C ARG A 47 -19.64 -6.57 11.48
N TYR A 48 -20.41 -7.63 11.70
CA TYR A 48 -21.44 -8.12 10.78
C TYR A 48 -22.82 -8.16 11.43
N LYS A 49 -23.07 -7.25 12.37
CA LYS A 49 -24.32 -7.21 13.15
C LYS A 49 -25.56 -7.22 12.25
N GLY A 50 -26.50 -8.12 12.55
CA GLY A 50 -27.77 -8.25 11.82
C GLY A 50 -27.73 -9.21 10.63
N LEU A 51 -26.57 -9.78 10.29
CA LEU A 51 -26.43 -10.83 9.30
C LEU A 51 -26.56 -12.23 9.92
N THR A 52 -27.05 -13.21 9.17
CA THR A 52 -26.92 -14.63 9.52
C THR A 52 -25.45 -15.06 9.43
N ASP A 53 -25.13 -16.25 9.93
CA ASP A 53 -23.75 -16.76 9.90
C ASP A 53 -23.25 -17.01 8.48
N GLU A 54 -24.12 -17.48 7.59
CA GLU A 54 -23.79 -17.65 6.17
C GLU A 54 -23.53 -16.30 5.48
N GLU A 55 -24.39 -15.31 5.72
CA GLU A 55 -24.22 -13.96 5.17
C GLU A 55 -22.99 -13.26 5.75
N ALA A 56 -22.68 -13.46 7.03
CA ALA A 56 -21.49 -12.91 7.65
C ALA A 56 -20.20 -13.56 7.12
N LEU A 57 -20.21 -14.86 6.85
CA LEU A 57 -19.10 -15.55 6.21
C LEU A 57 -18.87 -15.03 4.78
N ALA A 58 -19.93 -14.83 4.02
CA ALA A 58 -19.86 -14.26 2.66
C ALA A 58 -19.34 -12.81 2.68
N ALA A 59 -19.83 -11.98 3.61
CA ALA A 59 -19.38 -10.61 3.79
C ALA A 59 -17.90 -10.55 4.18
N PHE A 60 -17.45 -11.39 5.13
CA PHE A 60 -16.04 -11.51 5.48
C PHE A 60 -15.17 -11.92 4.29
N ALA A 61 -15.60 -12.91 3.51
CA ALA A 61 -14.86 -13.33 2.32
C ALA A 61 -14.75 -12.21 1.27
N ALA A 62 -15.82 -11.41 1.10
CA ALA A 62 -15.81 -10.23 0.25
C ALA A 62 -14.83 -9.17 0.75
N ASP A 63 -14.88 -8.82 2.05
CA ASP A 63 -13.95 -7.86 2.67
C ASP A 63 -12.49 -8.31 2.51
N GLN A 64 -12.20 -9.59 2.72
CA GLN A 64 -10.86 -10.14 2.54
C GLN A 64 -10.41 -10.08 1.08
N THR A 65 -11.33 -10.32 0.14
CA THR A 65 -11.04 -10.20 -1.29
C THR A 65 -10.75 -8.74 -1.67
N GLU A 66 -11.51 -7.78 -1.14
CA GLU A 66 -11.28 -6.36 -1.37
C GLU A 66 -9.94 -5.87 -0.79
N ARG A 67 -9.59 -6.32 0.42
CA ARG A 67 -8.29 -6.05 1.04
C ARG A 67 -7.17 -6.64 0.20
N ALA A 68 -7.27 -7.91 -0.18
CA ALA A 68 -6.28 -8.58 -1.03
C ALA A 68 -6.12 -7.88 -2.38
N ASN A 69 -7.22 -7.44 -3.01
CA ASN A 69 -7.18 -6.67 -4.25
C ASN A 69 -6.50 -5.31 -4.07
N THR A 70 -6.76 -4.63 -2.94
CA THR A 70 -6.14 -3.33 -2.62
C THR A 70 -4.65 -3.47 -2.38
N GLU A 71 -4.24 -4.46 -1.60
CA GLU A 71 -2.83 -4.79 -1.35
C GLU A 71 -2.11 -5.18 -2.65
N GLN A 72 -2.74 -6.01 -3.48
CA GLN A 72 -2.20 -6.40 -4.78
C GLN A 72 -2.08 -5.20 -5.73
N ALA A 73 -3.06 -4.30 -5.75
CA ALA A 73 -3.00 -3.07 -6.55
C ALA A 73 -1.84 -2.17 -6.11
N ALA A 74 -1.68 -1.97 -4.79
CA ALA A 74 -0.57 -1.19 -4.22
C ALA A 74 0.80 -1.83 -4.52
N ALA A 75 0.90 -3.16 -4.50
CA ALA A 75 2.12 -3.88 -4.84
C ALA A 75 2.49 -3.71 -6.32
N VAL A 76 1.51 -3.77 -7.23
CA VAL A 76 1.71 -3.53 -8.66
C VAL A 76 2.16 -2.09 -8.92
N GLU A 77 1.54 -1.12 -8.24
CA GLU A 77 1.95 0.29 -8.34
C GLU A 77 3.38 0.50 -7.84
N ALA A 78 3.72 -0.04 -6.67
CA ALA A 78 5.07 0.04 -6.10
C ALA A 78 6.11 -0.62 -7.02
N GLN A 79 5.76 -1.73 -7.66
CA GLN A 79 6.62 -2.38 -8.64
C GLN A 79 6.79 -1.55 -9.91
N ASN A 80 5.72 -0.90 -10.39
CA ASN A 80 5.77 -0.03 -11.56
C ASN A 80 6.57 1.25 -11.33
N ALA A 81 6.66 1.73 -10.09
CA ALA A 81 7.46 2.91 -9.75
C ALA A 81 8.97 2.69 -9.94
N VAL A 82 9.46 1.44 -9.86
CA VAL A 82 10.88 1.12 -10.04
C VAL A 82 11.14 0.65 -11.46
N LYS A 83 11.89 1.44 -12.23
CA LYS A 83 12.26 1.15 -13.61
C LYS A 83 13.73 0.75 -13.71
N THR A 84 14.05 -0.08 -14.69
CA THR A 84 15.45 -0.19 -15.15
C THR A 84 15.87 1.13 -15.81
N ARG A 85 17.18 1.39 -15.91
CA ARG A 85 17.70 2.56 -16.65
C ARG A 85 17.11 2.71 -18.05
N LEU A 86 17.13 1.62 -18.83
CA LEU A 86 16.56 1.63 -20.17
C LEU A 86 15.03 1.83 -20.14
N GLY A 87 14.35 1.27 -19.13
CA GLY A 87 12.93 1.49 -18.90
C GLY A 87 12.58 2.95 -18.70
N PHE A 88 13.32 3.64 -17.81
CA PHE A 88 13.15 5.08 -17.58
C PHE A 88 13.39 5.90 -18.86
N LEU A 89 14.50 5.67 -19.57
CA LEU A 89 14.81 6.40 -20.80
C LEU A 89 13.77 6.17 -21.92
N ARG A 90 13.03 5.05 -21.88
CA ARG A 90 11.94 4.77 -22.83
C ARG A 90 10.65 5.55 -22.56
N LEU A 91 10.48 6.13 -21.37
CA LEU A 91 9.36 7.03 -21.06
C LEU A 91 9.48 8.38 -21.81
N PHE A 92 10.71 8.74 -22.19
CA PHE A 92 11.00 9.88 -23.03
C PHE A 92 10.79 9.54 -24.51
N THR A 93 10.35 10.51 -25.30
CA THR A 93 10.34 10.40 -26.75
C THR A 93 11.78 10.37 -27.30
N GLN A 94 11.92 9.95 -28.56
CA GLN A 94 13.23 9.97 -29.20
C GLN A 94 13.80 11.40 -29.30
N THR A 95 12.96 12.38 -29.63
CA THR A 95 13.34 13.79 -29.73
C THR A 95 13.83 14.33 -28.39
N GLU A 96 13.09 14.06 -27.31
CA GLU A 96 13.49 14.44 -25.95
C GLU A 96 14.85 13.83 -25.58
N ARG A 97 15.06 12.53 -25.83
CA ARG A 97 16.36 11.89 -25.57
C ARG A 97 17.51 12.50 -26.36
N ILE A 98 17.29 12.87 -27.62
CA ILE A 98 18.32 13.52 -28.45
C ILE A 98 18.65 14.90 -27.88
N ALA A 99 17.63 15.68 -27.49
CA ALA A 99 17.81 17.00 -26.90
C ALA A 99 18.60 16.92 -25.57
N LEU A 100 18.28 15.95 -24.72
CA LEU A 100 19.01 15.69 -23.47
C LEU A 100 20.47 15.30 -23.73
N ALA A 101 20.71 14.41 -24.69
CA ALA A 101 22.07 13.97 -25.04
C ALA A 101 22.92 15.08 -25.66
N ALA A 102 22.30 16.03 -26.37
CA ALA A 102 22.96 17.19 -26.97
C ALA A 102 23.12 18.38 -26.01
N SER A 103 22.54 18.31 -24.80
CA SER A 103 22.53 19.41 -23.85
C SER A 103 23.92 19.70 -23.29
N ASP A 104 24.26 20.99 -23.20
CA ASP A 104 25.44 21.48 -22.48
C ASP A 104 25.16 21.94 -21.05
N ASP A 105 23.90 21.88 -20.61
CA ASP A 105 23.49 22.27 -19.27
C ASP A 105 24.12 21.34 -18.22
N VAL A 106 24.88 21.91 -17.29
CA VAL A 106 25.63 21.15 -16.28
C VAL A 106 24.70 20.35 -15.35
N VAL A 107 23.50 20.85 -15.07
CA VAL A 107 22.53 20.16 -14.21
C VAL A 107 21.93 18.97 -14.96
N VAL A 108 21.65 19.13 -16.25
CA VAL A 108 21.17 18.02 -17.10
C VAL A 108 22.26 16.95 -17.24
N LYS A 109 23.53 17.35 -17.44
CA LYS A 109 24.65 16.41 -17.54
C LYS A 109 24.85 15.61 -16.26
N ASP A 110 24.75 16.26 -15.10
CA ASP A 110 24.85 15.59 -13.80
C ASP A 110 23.68 14.62 -13.58
N PHE A 111 22.45 15.04 -13.84
CA PHE A 111 21.27 14.18 -13.75
C PHE A 111 21.38 12.95 -14.67
N MET A 112 21.77 13.16 -15.94
CA MET A 112 21.94 12.07 -16.89
C MET A 112 23.12 11.15 -16.52
N LEU A 113 24.15 11.66 -15.85
CA LEU A 113 25.22 10.84 -15.29
C LEU A 113 24.69 9.94 -14.16
N MET A 114 23.90 10.47 -13.23
CA MET A 114 23.27 9.68 -12.16
C MET A 114 22.35 8.59 -12.74
N VAL A 115 21.50 8.93 -13.71
CA VAL A 115 20.67 7.97 -14.45
C VAL A 115 21.53 6.88 -15.10
N ASN A 116 22.69 7.24 -15.65
CA ASN A 116 23.65 6.31 -16.26
C ASN A 116 24.51 5.52 -15.27
N LEU A 117 24.45 5.80 -13.98
CA LEU A 117 25.12 5.00 -12.95
C LEU A 117 24.12 4.13 -12.17
N ALA A 118 22.86 4.54 -12.09
CA ALA A 118 21.81 3.83 -11.39
C ALA A 118 21.57 2.41 -11.96
N GLU A 119 21.46 1.42 -11.07
CA GLU A 119 21.05 0.04 -11.41
C GLU A 119 19.53 -0.04 -11.61
N ALA A 120 18.79 0.71 -10.80
CA ALA A 120 17.35 0.90 -10.88
C ALA A 120 17.01 2.36 -10.55
N ILE A 121 15.88 2.83 -11.07
CA ILE A 121 15.40 4.20 -10.92
C ILE A 121 14.00 4.13 -10.32
N ASP A 122 13.81 4.65 -9.11
CA ASP A 122 12.48 4.85 -8.52
C ASP A 122 11.94 6.21 -8.98
N LEU A 123 10.76 6.21 -9.61
CA LEU A 123 10.08 7.41 -10.10
C LEU A 123 9.59 8.32 -8.96
N ARG A 124 9.54 7.83 -7.72
CA ARG A 124 9.15 8.61 -6.54
C ARG A 124 10.36 9.14 -5.78
N ASP A 125 11.57 8.74 -6.18
CA ASP A 125 12.79 9.24 -5.57
C ASP A 125 12.89 10.76 -5.75
N PRO A 126 13.20 11.54 -4.69
CA PRO A 126 13.27 13.00 -4.77
C PRO A 126 14.22 13.51 -5.86
N ASP A 127 15.34 12.83 -6.13
CA ASP A 127 16.29 13.24 -7.15
C ASP A 127 15.75 12.95 -8.56
N THR A 128 15.06 11.83 -8.75
CA THR A 128 14.35 11.52 -10.01
C THR A 128 13.24 12.54 -10.28
N VAL A 129 12.46 12.89 -9.27
CA VAL A 129 11.37 13.89 -9.36
C VAL A 129 11.93 15.27 -9.68
N ALA A 130 12.96 15.71 -8.94
CA ALA A 130 13.59 17.01 -9.13
C ALA A 130 14.27 17.10 -10.51
N GLY A 131 15.02 16.08 -10.91
CA GLY A 131 15.67 16.00 -12.21
C GLY A 131 14.65 16.08 -13.36
N THR A 132 13.59 15.27 -13.31
CA THR A 132 12.55 15.24 -14.35
C THR A 132 11.78 16.57 -14.41
N GLY A 133 11.43 17.16 -13.27
CA GLY A 133 10.81 18.48 -13.22
C GLY A 133 11.72 19.59 -13.75
N TYR A 134 13.03 19.50 -13.53
CA TYR A 134 14.01 20.43 -14.11
C TYR A 134 14.05 20.34 -15.64
N LEU A 135 13.95 19.13 -16.20
CA LEU A 135 13.91 18.94 -17.66
C LEU A 135 12.72 19.67 -18.29
N GLU A 136 11.55 19.62 -17.66
CA GLU A 136 10.34 20.32 -18.10
C GLU A 136 10.50 21.83 -17.95
N PHE A 137 10.93 22.30 -16.78
CA PHE A 137 11.16 23.73 -16.53
C PHE A 137 12.12 24.36 -17.55
N LYS A 138 13.10 23.59 -18.05
CA LYS A 138 14.08 24.03 -19.04
C LYS A 138 13.65 23.80 -20.50
N GLY A 139 12.49 23.18 -20.72
CA GLY A 139 11.93 22.91 -22.03
C GLY A 139 12.59 21.76 -22.80
N PHE A 140 13.32 20.86 -22.11
CA PHE A 140 13.84 19.63 -22.73
C PHE A 140 12.74 18.59 -22.97
N ILE A 141 11.68 18.67 -22.16
CA ILE A 141 10.41 17.96 -22.35
C ILE A 141 9.28 19.00 -22.31
N ALA A 142 8.15 18.69 -22.94
CA ALA A 142 7.02 19.61 -23.01
C ALA A 142 6.29 19.75 -21.66
N ASP A 143 5.58 20.86 -21.46
CA ASP A 143 4.78 21.10 -20.25
C ASP A 143 3.79 19.95 -19.99
N GLY A 144 3.77 19.45 -18.76
CA GLY A 144 2.97 18.31 -18.32
C GLY A 144 3.64 16.94 -18.51
N ARG A 145 4.72 16.84 -19.30
CA ARG A 145 5.44 15.57 -19.55
C ARG A 145 6.14 15.05 -18.31
N ALA A 146 6.58 15.92 -17.39
CA ALA A 146 7.22 15.44 -16.16
C ALA A 146 6.26 14.58 -15.34
N ALA A 147 4.99 15.00 -15.22
CA ALA A 147 3.97 14.24 -14.52
C ALA A 147 3.68 12.90 -15.23
N GLU A 148 3.61 12.89 -16.56
CA GLU A 148 3.41 11.66 -17.34
C GLU A 148 4.57 10.67 -17.15
N ILE A 149 5.81 11.15 -17.16
CA ILE A 149 7.00 10.31 -16.97
C ILE A 149 7.06 9.75 -15.56
N LEU A 150 6.72 10.54 -14.54
CA LEU A 150 6.74 10.11 -13.14
C LEU A 150 5.56 9.18 -12.79
N ALA A 151 4.48 9.17 -13.58
CA ALA A 151 3.39 8.21 -13.47
C ALA A 151 3.76 6.80 -13.99
N GLY A 152 4.76 6.72 -14.87
CA GLY A 152 5.47 5.49 -15.24
C GLY A 152 4.88 4.61 -16.33
#